data_AF-W2BXG0-F1
#
_entry.id   AF-W2BXG0-F1
#
_cell.length_a   1.000
_cell.length_b   1.000
_cell.length_c   1.000
_cell.angle_alpha   90.00
_cell.angle_beta   90.00
_cell.angle_gamma   90.00
#
_symmetry.space_group_name_H-M   'P 1'
#
loop_
_entity.id
_entity.type
_entity.pdbx_description
1 polymer ?
#
loop_
_entity_poly.entity_id
_entity_poly.type
_entity_poly.pdbx_seq_one_letter_code
_entity_poly.pdbx_strand_id
1 'polypeptide(L)'
;MINTLLSFANSLVYTTALSEIYKTQLNPTVSYLHEPGTSRYSLSLDIAEIFKPLIAERMIFSLLNKNMISESDFERESNYLYLKESARKTIVEEYDKRLQRTIRHKGLNRDVSYRYLFRLECYKLIKHLTDEKEYEGFKIWW
;
A
#
# COMPACT_ATOMS: atom_id res chain seq x y z
N MET A 1 -13.18 12.32 -9.70
CA MET A 1 -13.27 10.85 -9.68
C MET A 1 -11.92 10.21 -9.36
N ILE A 2 -10.94 10.29 -10.27
CA ILE A 2 -9.63 9.63 -10.11
C ILE A 2 -8.91 10.03 -8.81
N ASN A 3 -8.88 11.32 -8.47
CA ASN A 3 -8.26 11.77 -7.21
C ASN A 3 -8.92 11.15 -5.97
N THR A 4 -10.26 11.07 -5.94
CA THR A 4 -11.00 10.42 -4.84
C THR A 4 -10.61 8.94 -4.71
N LEU A 5 -10.51 8.22 -5.83
CA LEU A 5 -10.07 6.82 -5.84
C LEU A 5 -8.63 6.66 -5.37
N LEU A 6 -7.73 7.51 -5.87
CA LEU A 6 -6.31 7.46 -5.53
C LEU A 6 -6.09 7.78 -4.05
N SER A 7 -6.73 8.82 -3.53
CA SER A 7 -6.69 9.16 -2.11
C SER A 7 -7.21 8.01 -1.24
N PHE A 8 -8.35 7.41 -1.61
CA PHE A 8 -8.91 6.29 -0.86
C PHE A 8 -7.99 5.05 -0.91
N ALA A 9 -7.54 4.64 -2.10
CA ALA A 9 -6.65 3.49 -2.26
C ALA A 9 -5.30 3.69 -1.56
N ASN A 10 -4.72 4.89 -1.63
CA ASN A 10 -3.47 5.21 -0.93
C ASN A 10 -3.65 5.10 0.59
N SER A 11 -4.79 5.54 1.13
CA SER A 11 -5.08 5.38 2.57
C SER A 11 -5.08 3.91 3.02
N LEU A 12 -5.55 3.00 2.16
CA LEU A 12 -5.50 1.55 2.42
C LEU A 12 -4.05 1.03 2.38
N VAL A 13 -3.24 1.49 1.41
CA VAL A 13 -1.81 1.14 1.33
C VAL A 13 -1.04 1.62 2.55
N TYR A 14 -1.27 2.86 3.01
CA TYR A 14 -0.65 3.39 4.24
C TYR A 14 -1.04 2.55 5.46
N THR A 15 -2.31 2.18 5.58
CA THR A 15 -2.80 1.34 6.67
C THR A 15 -2.14 -0.04 6.66
N THR A 16 -2.01 -0.66 5.49
CA THR A 16 -1.32 -1.96 5.35
C THR A 16 0.16 -1.84 5.70
N ALA A 17 0.86 -0.83 5.18
CA ALA A 17 2.27 -0.59 5.50
C ALA A 17 2.47 -0.43 7.02
N LEU A 18 1.66 0.41 7.66
CA LEU A 18 1.68 0.59 9.11
C LEU A 18 1.43 -0.72 9.87
N SER A 19 0.43 -1.50 9.44
CA SER A 19 0.11 -2.78 10.07
C SER A 19 1.24 -3.80 9.98
N GLU A 20 2.04 -3.76 8.91
CA GLU A 20 3.19 -4.65 8.73
C GLU A 20 4.44 -4.13 9.45
N ILE A 21 4.61 -2.80 9.57
CA ILE A 21 5.66 -2.19 10.41
C ILE A 21 5.46 -2.61 11.88
N TYR A 22 4.24 -2.57 12.41
CA TYR A 22 3.93 -2.99 13.79
C TYR A 22 4.21 -4.46 14.10
N LYS A 23 4.50 -5.28 13.09
CA LYS A 23 4.92 -6.68 13.27
C LYS A 23 6.45 -6.83 13.28
N THR A 24 7.16 -5.71 13.35
CA THR A 24 8.62 -5.61 13.39
C THR A 24 9.05 -4.72 14.54
N GLN A 25 10.36 -4.56 14.73
CA GLN A 25 10.96 -3.69 15.76
C GLN A 25 11.10 -2.23 15.32
N LEU A 26 10.70 -1.87 14.09
CA LEU A 26 10.81 -0.51 13.58
C LEU A 26 9.85 0.43 14.31
N ASN A 27 10.32 1.64 14.61
CA ASN A 27 9.45 2.71 15.10
C ASN A 27 8.74 3.40 13.91
N PRO A 28 7.40 3.34 13.80
CA PRO A 28 6.69 3.92 12.66
C PRO A 28 6.77 5.45 12.54
N THR A 29 7.25 6.16 13.57
CA THR A 29 7.40 7.63 13.54
C THR A 29 8.72 8.09 12.91
N VAL A 30 9.67 7.18 12.68
CA VAL A 30 11.00 7.50 12.14
C VAL A 30 11.04 7.19 10.65
N SER A 31 10.96 8.23 9.82
CA SER A 31 11.05 8.18 8.35
C SER A 31 12.32 8.84 7.82
N TYR A 32 12.58 8.66 6.53
CA TYR A 32 13.77 9.16 5.85
C TYR A 32 13.42 10.02 4.62
N LEU A 33 12.35 9.67 3.89
CA LEU A 33 11.89 10.46 2.75
C LEU A 33 10.89 11.53 3.19
N HIS A 34 9.84 11.14 3.91
CA HIS A 34 8.89 12.09 4.49
C HIS A 34 9.44 12.66 5.80
N GLU A 35 9.09 13.92 6.10
CA GLU A 35 9.50 14.55 7.36
C GLU A 35 8.97 13.73 8.57
N PRO A 36 9.86 13.34 9.50
CA PRO A 36 9.45 12.65 10.72
C PRO A 36 8.51 13.54 11.55
N GLY A 37 7.35 13.02 11.92
CA GLY A 37 6.39 13.73 12.77
C GLY A 37 6.08 12.90 14.01
N THR A 38 6.17 13.50 15.20
CA THR A 38 5.86 12.81 16.46
C THR A 38 4.39 12.42 16.61
N SER A 39 3.50 13.06 15.85
CA SER A 39 2.05 12.77 15.81
C SER A 39 1.61 12.00 14.56
N ARG A 40 2.55 11.46 13.77
CA ARG A 40 2.27 10.79 12.49
C ARG A 40 3.14 9.55 12.31
N TYR A 41 2.60 8.55 11.62
CA TYR A 41 3.32 7.33 11.28
C TYR A 41 4.09 7.48 9.97
N SER A 42 5.04 8.42 9.91
CA SER A 42 5.70 8.84 8.68
C SER A 42 6.43 7.69 7.96
N LEU A 43 6.95 6.68 8.67
CA LEU A 43 7.63 5.54 8.03
C LEU A 43 6.68 4.70 7.15
N SER A 44 5.39 4.65 7.51
CA SER A 44 4.40 3.96 6.68
C SER A 44 4.21 4.64 5.32
N LEU A 45 4.45 5.94 5.23
CA LEU A 45 4.39 6.69 3.97
C LEU A 45 5.56 6.27 3.08
N ASP A 46 6.78 6.26 3.62
CA ASP A 46 8.00 5.84 2.93
C ASP A 46 7.89 4.42 2.38
N ILE A 47 7.48 3.45 3.22
CA ILE A 47 7.29 2.07 2.79
C ILE A 47 6.18 1.96 1.74
N ALA A 48 5.09 2.70 1.91
CA ALA A 48 3.96 2.67 0.98
C ALA A 48 4.30 3.20 -0.42
N GLU A 49 5.22 4.16 -0.56
CA GLU A 49 5.63 4.69 -1.88
C GLU A 49 5.99 3.57 -2.86
N ILE A 50 6.71 2.55 -2.36
CA ILE A 50 7.19 1.42 -3.15
C ILE A 50 6.02 0.56 -3.68
N PHE A 51 4.93 0.47 -2.92
CA PHE A 51 3.82 -0.42 -3.22
C PHE A 51 2.61 0.27 -3.84
N LYS A 52 2.53 1.62 -3.81
CA LYS A 52 1.41 2.38 -4.39
C LYS A 52 1.18 2.07 -5.88
N PRO A 53 2.21 2.07 -6.75
CA PRO A 53 2.03 1.70 -8.16
C PRO A 53 1.59 0.23 -8.34
N LEU A 54 2.12 -0.67 -7.51
CA LEU A 54 1.85 -2.10 -7.61
C LEU A 54 0.43 -2.47 -7.16
N ILE A 55 -0.04 -1.82 -6.09
CA ILE A 55 -1.31 -2.15 -5.44
C ILE A 55 -2.41 -1.18 -5.86
N ALA A 56 -2.29 0.10 -5.47
CA ALA A 56 -3.36 1.08 -5.58
C ALA A 56 -3.65 1.43 -7.04
N GLU A 57 -2.63 1.88 -7.79
CA GLU A 57 -2.82 2.35 -9.17
C GLU A 57 -3.31 1.23 -10.09
N ARG A 58 -2.63 0.07 -10.07
CA ARG A 58 -3.06 -1.12 -10.83
C ARG A 58 -4.46 -1.60 -10.45
N MET A 59 -4.85 -1.50 -9.18
CA MET A 59 -6.20 -1.83 -8.75
C MET A 59 -7.22 -0.84 -9.32
N ILE A 60 -6.96 0.46 -9.24
CA ILE A 60 -7.86 1.49 -9.77
C ILE A 60 -8.09 1.28 -11.27
N PHE A 61 -7.02 1.08 -12.06
CA PHE A 61 -7.17 0.77 -13.48
C PHE A 61 -8.00 -0.50 -13.71
N SER A 62 -7.78 -1.56 -12.92
CA SER A 62 -8.57 -2.78 -13.03
C SER A 62 -10.04 -2.58 -12.68
N LEU A 63 -10.37 -1.74 -11.70
CA LEU A 63 -11.74 -1.46 -11.29
C LEU A 63 -12.49 -0.69 -12.38
N LEU A 64 -11.84 0.32 -12.95
CA LEU A 64 -12.41 1.15 -14.03
C LEU A 64 -12.57 0.34 -15.31
N ASN A 65 -11.54 -0.39 -15.75
CA ASN A 65 -11.59 -1.17 -17.00
C ASN A 65 -12.62 -2.30 -16.97
N LYS A 66 -12.93 -2.81 -15.77
CA LYS A 66 -13.96 -3.86 -15.57
C LYS A 66 -15.34 -3.27 -15.26
N ASN A 67 -15.51 -1.95 -15.30
CA ASN A 67 -16.73 -1.25 -14.92
C ASN A 67 -17.25 -1.63 -13.52
N MET A 68 -16.34 -1.99 -12.60
CA MET A 68 -16.69 -2.28 -11.20
C MET A 68 -16.94 -1.01 -10.40
N ILE A 69 -16.35 0.10 -10.87
CA ILE A 69 -16.55 1.46 -10.36
C ILE A 69 -16.75 2.38 -11.57
N SER A 70 -17.73 3.26 -11.48
CA SER A 70 -18.17 4.20 -12.52
C SER A 70 -18.43 5.58 -11.92
N GLU A 71 -18.73 6.58 -12.76
CA GLU A 71 -19.10 7.91 -12.26
C GLU A 71 -20.34 7.90 -11.34
N SER A 72 -21.24 6.92 -11.52
CA SER A 72 -22.45 6.76 -10.71
C SER A 72 -22.18 6.33 -9.26
N ASP A 73 -20.96 5.85 -8.97
CA ASP A 73 -20.51 5.39 -7.65
C ASP A 73 -20.03 6.52 -6.75
N PHE A 74 -20.12 7.75 -7.23
CA PHE A 74 -19.73 8.95 -6.52
C PHE A 74 -20.93 9.82 -6.21
N GLU A 75 -20.81 10.57 -5.12
CA GLU A 75 -21.78 11.59 -4.72
C GLU A 75 -21.05 12.90 -4.48
N ARG A 76 -21.67 13.99 -4.94
CA ARG A 76 -21.17 15.34 -4.67
C ARG A 76 -21.84 15.84 -3.42
N GLU A 77 -21.05 16.19 -2.43
CA GLU A 77 -21.52 16.86 -1.23
C GLU A 77 -20.67 18.11 -1.02
N SER A 78 -21.33 19.27 -1.00
CA SER A 78 -20.66 20.58 -1.02
C SER A 78 -19.68 20.69 -2.20
N ASN A 79 -18.43 21.08 -1.94
CA ASN A 79 -17.36 21.24 -2.93
C ASN A 79 -16.52 19.96 -3.16
N TYR A 80 -16.91 18.82 -2.60
CA TYR A 80 -16.13 17.58 -2.63
C TYR A 80 -16.88 16.44 -3.31
N LEU A 81 -16.09 15.47 -3.80
CA LEU A 81 -16.60 14.26 -4.44
C LEU A 81 -16.25 13.06 -3.57
N TYR A 82 -17.27 12.40 -3.04
CA TYR A 82 -17.15 11.27 -2.13
C TYR A 82 -17.51 9.96 -2.83
N LEU A 83 -16.96 8.86 -2.31
CA LEU A 83 -17.32 7.51 -2.72
C LEU A 83 -18.55 7.05 -1.92
N LYS A 84 -19.56 6.55 -2.63
CA LYS A 84 -20.70 5.89 -2.01
C LYS A 84 -20.24 4.67 -1.20
N GLU A 85 -21.04 4.26 -0.22
CA GLU A 85 -20.70 3.11 0.64
C GLU A 85 -20.50 1.81 -0.15
N SER A 86 -21.35 1.54 -1.15
CA SER A 86 -21.22 0.38 -2.05
C SER A 86 -19.86 0.36 -2.75
N ALA A 87 -19.45 1.50 -3.30
CA ALA A 87 -18.18 1.69 -3.98
C ALA A 87 -16.99 1.44 -3.05
N ARG A 88 -17.05 1.97 -1.81
CA ARG A 88 -16.02 1.75 -0.79
C ARG A 88 -15.87 0.26 -0.45
N LYS A 89 -16.98 -0.47 -0.28
CA LYS A 89 -16.97 -1.93 -0.02
C LYS A 89 -16.30 -2.69 -1.17
N THR A 90 -16.72 -2.43 -2.41
CA THR A 90 -16.12 -3.05 -3.61
C THR A 90 -14.61 -2.81 -3.67
N ILE A 91 -14.15 -1.57 -3.40
CA ILE A 91 -12.73 -1.24 -3.43
C ILE A 91 -11.97 -2.00 -2.33
N VAL A 92 -12.49 -2.05 -1.10
CA VAL A 92 -11.84 -2.77 0.01
C VAL A 92 -11.76 -4.27 -0.27
N GLU A 93 -12.82 -4.88 -0.80
CA GLU A 93 -12.82 -6.30 -1.18
C GLU A 93 -11.77 -6.62 -2.25
N GLU A 94 -11.67 -5.81 -3.30
CA GLU A 94 -10.67 -5.99 -4.36
C GLU A 94 -9.24 -5.71 -3.88
N TYR A 95 -9.09 -4.80 -2.91
CA TYR A 95 -7.83 -4.52 -2.24
C TYR A 95 -7.36 -5.73 -1.42
N ASP A 96 -8.24 -6.31 -0.59
CA ASP A 96 -7.91 -7.47 0.24
C ASP A 96 -7.60 -8.70 -0.61
N LYS A 97 -8.41 -8.97 -1.66
CA LYS A 97 -8.11 -10.04 -2.63
C LYS A 97 -6.72 -9.86 -3.24
N ARG A 98 -6.33 -8.62 -3.57
CA ARG A 98 -5.02 -8.34 -4.17
C ARG A 98 -3.87 -8.54 -3.18
N LEU A 99 -4.06 -8.18 -1.90
CA LEU A 99 -3.08 -8.44 -0.84
C LEU A 99 -2.86 -9.93 -0.56
N GLN A 100 -3.90 -10.76 -0.74
CA GLN A 100 -3.85 -12.20 -0.56
C GLN A 100 -3.17 -12.94 -1.73
N ARG A 101 -3.10 -12.33 -2.92
CA ARG A 101 -2.38 -12.93 -4.06
C ARG A 101 -0.95 -13.23 -3.68
N THR A 102 -0.42 -14.34 -4.20
CA THR A 102 0.94 -14.78 -3.95
C THR A 102 1.81 -14.69 -5.20
N ILE A 103 3.11 -14.54 -4.99
CA ILE A 103 4.16 -14.67 -6.01
C ILE A 103 5.26 -15.60 -5.51
N ARG A 104 5.92 -16.31 -6.42
CA ARG A 104 7.13 -17.08 -6.08
C ARG A 104 8.31 -16.11 -5.87
N HIS A 105 8.78 -15.99 -4.63
CA HIS A 105 9.88 -15.09 -4.27
C HIS A 105 11.24 -15.72 -4.59
N LYS A 106 11.97 -15.18 -5.58
CA LYS A 106 13.25 -15.74 -6.07
C LYS A 106 14.29 -15.92 -4.96
N GLY A 107 14.47 -14.92 -4.10
CA GLY A 107 15.47 -14.98 -3.02
C GLY A 107 15.09 -15.86 -1.82
N LEU A 108 13.81 -16.23 -1.65
CA LEU A 108 13.35 -17.05 -0.53
C LEU A 108 12.92 -18.46 -0.97
N ASN A 109 12.89 -18.71 -2.28
CA ASN A 109 12.42 -19.92 -2.92
C ASN A 109 11.06 -20.43 -2.43
N ARG A 110 10.13 -19.53 -2.08
CA ARG A 110 8.78 -19.87 -1.62
C ARG A 110 7.76 -18.84 -2.07
N ASP A 111 6.49 -19.21 -2.01
CA ASP A 111 5.40 -18.30 -2.31
C ASP A 111 5.17 -17.31 -1.16
N VAL A 112 5.02 -16.04 -1.49
CA VAL A 112 4.76 -14.97 -0.54
C VAL A 112 3.60 -14.13 -1.02
N SER A 113 2.74 -13.70 -0.09
CA SER A 113 1.65 -12.81 -0.42
C SER A 113 2.15 -11.39 -0.66
N TYR A 114 1.38 -10.60 -1.41
CA TYR A 114 1.68 -9.19 -1.61
C TYR A 114 1.72 -8.44 -0.27
N ARG A 115 0.84 -8.80 0.69
CA ARG A 115 0.91 -8.29 2.07
C ARG A 115 2.25 -8.59 2.73
N TYR A 116 2.77 -9.81 2.57
CA TYR A 116 4.06 -10.19 3.17
C TYR A 116 5.25 -9.45 2.54
N LEU A 117 5.14 -8.99 1.29
CA LEU A 117 6.18 -8.16 0.67
C LEU A 117 6.43 -6.85 1.44
N PHE A 118 5.39 -6.22 2.00
CA PHE A 118 5.56 -5.04 2.87
C PHE A 118 6.44 -5.36 4.08
N ARG A 119 6.24 -6.53 4.70
CA ARG A 119 7.06 -6.96 5.85
C ARG A 119 8.48 -7.30 5.44
N LEU A 120 8.68 -7.92 4.27
CA LEU A 120 10.01 -8.16 3.72
C LEU A 120 10.76 -6.84 3.47
N GLU A 121 10.06 -5.79 3.05
CA GLU A 121 10.66 -4.46 2.89
C GLU A 121 11.10 -3.86 4.23
N CYS A 122 10.29 -4.03 5.27
CA CYS A 122 10.66 -3.65 6.63
C CYS A 122 11.91 -4.41 7.10
N TYR A 123 12.01 -5.72 6.83
CA TYR A 123 13.21 -6.50 7.20
C TYR A 123 14.45 -6.05 6.44
N LYS A 124 14.33 -5.65 5.17
CA LYS A 124 15.47 -5.08 4.43
C LYS A 124 15.95 -3.78 5.05
N LEU A 125 15.03 -2.92 5.48
CA LEU A 125 15.38 -1.70 6.19
C LEU A 125 16.05 -2.00 7.54
N ILE A 126 15.54 -2.95 8.32
CA ILE A 126 16.17 -3.37 9.59
C ILE A 126 17.62 -3.81 9.35
N LYS A 127 17.87 -4.67 8.36
CA LYS A 127 19.22 -5.14 8.02
C LYS A 127 20.16 -4.01 7.63
N HIS A 128 19.64 -2.97 6.99
CA HIS A 128 20.43 -1.79 6.66
C HIS A 128 20.77 -0.96 7.89
N LEU A 129 19.81 -0.76 8.80
CA LEU A 129 20.04 -0.02 10.04
C LEU A 129 20.96 -0.74 11.04
N THR A 130 21.11 -2.06 10.89
CA THR A 130 22.03 -2.88 11.71
C THR A 130 23.32 -3.23 10.97
N ASP A 131 23.63 -2.54 9.87
CA ASP A 131 24.84 -2.74 9.04
C ASP A 131 25.05 -4.19 8.53
N GLU A 132 23.99 -5.00 8.49
CA GLU A 132 24.06 -6.38 7.98
C GLU A 132 24.06 -6.40 6.44
N LYS A 133 23.24 -5.53 5.83
CA LYS A 133 23.11 -5.44 4.37
C LYS A 133 22.59 -4.07 3.94
N GLU A 134 23.18 -3.49 2.92
CA GLU A 134 22.70 -2.24 2.31
C GLU A 134 21.25 -2.38 1.80
N TYR A 135 20.46 -1.34 2.02
CA TYR A 135 19.07 -1.30 1.58
C TYR A 135 18.99 -1.09 0.07
N GLU A 136 18.35 -2.02 -0.62
CA GLU A 136 17.93 -1.85 -2.00
C GLU A 136 16.41 -1.90 -2.06
N GLY A 137 15.73 -0.86 -2.55
CA GLY A 137 14.26 -0.85 -2.64
C GLY A 137 13.70 -2.01 -3.48
N PHE A 138 12.51 -2.51 -3.12
CA PHE A 138 11.84 -3.57 -3.88
C PHE A 138 11.62 -3.17 -5.34
N LYS A 139 11.95 -4.10 -6.25
CA LYS A 139 11.73 -3.97 -7.69
C LYS A 139 10.90 -5.16 -8.16
N ILE A 140 9.89 -4.92 -8.98
CA ILE A 140 9.07 -5.99 -9.58
C ILE A 140 9.95 -6.76 -10.59
N TRP A 141 9.89 -8.10 -10.58
CA TRP A 141 10.72 -8.96 -11.43
C TRP A 141 9.92 -10.00 -12.24
N TRP A 142 8.61 -9.81 -12.33
CA TRP A 142 7.66 -10.68 -13.04
C TRP A 142 6.76 -9.85 -13.94
#